data_AF-A0A2H3IKV0-F1
#
_entry.id   AF-A0A2H3IKV0-F1
#
_cell.length_a   1.000
_cell.length_b   1.000
_cell.length_c   1.000
_cell.angle_alpha   90.00
_cell.angle_beta   90.00
_cell.angle_gamma   90.00
#
_symmetry.space_group_name_H-M   'P 1'
#
loop_
_entity.id
_entity.type
_entity.pdbx_description
1 polymer ?
#
loop_
_entity_poly.entity_id
_entity_poly.type
_entity_poly.pdbx_seq_one_letter_code
_entity_poly.pdbx_strand_id
1 'polypeptide(L)'
;MFVSKEYAEKLDLEIDNDIKSQIEVELGDGTTTWTSGIVRDVSWIVGGMGVRCDFHILDNLCVDVVLSNDYLFEYKIFLKYKKYLVDNDMEEDHSQLCSIRLIGRYGESLDLLEQEYLDDVLNHSERP
;
A
#
# COMPACT_ATOMS: atom_id res chain seq x y z
N MET A 1 -3.82 -0.76 -2.98
CA MET A 1 -3.92 0.04 -1.73
C MET A 1 -4.65 -0.78 -0.69
N PHE A 2 -4.53 -0.42 0.59
CA PHE A 2 -5.18 -1.16 1.67
C PHE A 2 -6.01 -0.24 2.55
N VAL A 3 -7.06 -0.79 3.16
CA VAL A 3 -7.92 -0.12 4.12
C VAL A 3 -8.22 -1.08 5.26
N SER A 4 -8.33 -0.55 6.48
CA SER A 4 -8.75 -1.36 7.63
C SER A 4 -10.21 -1.77 7.47
N LYS A 5 -10.55 -2.98 7.90
CA LYS A 5 -11.95 -3.46 7.84
C LYS A 5 -12.90 -2.56 8.63
N GLU A 6 -12.51 -2.17 9.84
CA GLU A 6 -13.29 -1.27 10.69
C GLU A 6 -13.57 0.06 9.99
N TYR A 7 -12.57 0.63 9.30
CA TYR A 7 -12.74 1.89 8.59
C TYR A 7 -13.62 1.74 7.34
N ALA A 8 -13.48 0.64 6.60
CA ALA A 8 -14.34 0.35 5.45
C ALA A 8 -15.81 0.18 5.85
N GLU A 9 -16.07 -0.55 6.94
CA GLU A 9 -17.42 -0.72 7.50
C GLU A 9 -17.99 0.60 8.02
N LYS A 10 -17.17 1.43 8.69
CA LYS A 10 -17.58 2.76 9.16
C LYS A 10 -17.99 3.70 8.02
N LEU A 11 -17.38 3.55 6.85
CA LEU A 11 -17.70 4.31 5.64
C LEU A 11 -18.81 3.67 4.79
N ASP A 12 -19.41 2.56 5.25
CA ASP A 12 -20.46 1.81 4.56
C ASP A 12 -20.04 1.41 3.13
N LEU A 13 -18.77 1.02 2.96
CA LEU A 13 -18.23 0.60 1.67
C LEU A 13 -18.68 -0.84 1.35
N GLU A 14 -19.02 -1.09 0.08
CA GLU A 14 -19.39 -2.42 -0.39
C GLU A 14 -18.14 -3.30 -0.52
N ILE A 15 -17.97 -4.24 0.43
CA ILE A 15 -16.84 -5.17 0.46
C ILE A 15 -17.19 -6.42 -0.35
N ASP A 16 -16.46 -6.65 -1.43
CA ASP A 16 -16.42 -7.93 -2.13
C ASP A 16 -15.55 -8.91 -1.34
N ASN A 17 -16.22 -9.90 -0.73
CA ASN A 17 -15.60 -10.95 0.09
C ASN A 17 -15.39 -12.26 -0.69
N ASP A 18 -15.46 -12.27 -2.03
CA ASP A 18 -15.15 -13.47 -2.82
C ASP A 18 -13.71 -13.92 -2.53
N ILE A 19 -13.53 -15.21 -2.24
CA ILE A 19 -12.23 -15.85 -2.07
C ILE A 19 -11.28 -15.56 -3.24
N LYS A 20 -11.82 -15.41 -4.46
CA LYS A 20 -11.02 -15.07 -5.65
C LYS A 20 -10.45 -13.65 -5.63
N SER A 21 -11.09 -12.75 -4.88
CA SER A 21 -10.65 -11.37 -4.70
C SER A 21 -9.65 -11.23 -3.54
N GLN A 22 -9.43 -12.28 -2.76
CA GLN A 22 -8.45 -12.30 -1.67
C GLN A 22 -7.04 -12.57 -2.21
N ILE A 23 -6.07 -11.82 -1.69
CA ILE A 23 -4.65 -11.90 -2.04
C ILE A 23 -3.82 -12.09 -0.77
N GLU A 24 -2.68 -12.75 -0.93
CA GLU A 24 -1.67 -12.86 0.13
C GLU A 24 -0.73 -11.66 0.08
N VAL A 25 -0.38 -11.15 1.26
CA VAL A 25 0.52 -10.01 1.43
C VAL A 25 1.54 -10.27 2.52
N GLU A 26 2.73 -9.71 2.35
CA GLU A 26 3.77 -9.64 3.37
C GLU A 26 3.68 -8.29 4.08
N LEU A 27 3.74 -8.32 5.41
CA LEU A 27 3.81 -7.14 6.26
C LEU A 27 5.28 -6.75 6.51
N GLY A 28 5.50 -5.52 6.95
CA GLY A 28 6.86 -4.99 7.17
C GLY A 28 7.69 -5.69 8.24
N ASP A 29 7.06 -6.55 9.06
CA ASP A 29 7.73 -7.44 10.02
C ASP A 29 8.12 -8.80 9.42
N GLY A 30 7.84 -9.02 8.13
CA GLY A 30 8.10 -10.25 7.39
C GLY A 30 7.02 -11.33 7.56
N THR A 31 5.96 -11.05 8.32
CA THR A 31 4.83 -12.00 8.44
C THR A 31 3.91 -11.90 7.23
N THR A 32 3.22 -12.99 6.90
CA THR A 32 2.25 -13.01 5.80
C THR A 32 0.82 -13.08 6.30
N THR A 33 -0.09 -12.43 5.59
CA THR A 33 -1.53 -12.49 5.88
C THR A 33 -2.33 -12.41 4.59
N TRP A 34 -3.56 -12.92 4.65
CA TRP A 34 -4.52 -12.79 3.56
C TRP A 34 -5.41 -11.57 3.77
N THR A 35 -5.75 -10.90 2.68
CA THR A 35 -6.77 -9.84 2.69
C THR A 35 -8.15 -10.45 2.81
N SER A 36 -9.05 -9.83 3.56
CA SER A 36 -10.40 -10.36 3.78
C SER A 36 -11.34 -10.13 2.60
N GLY A 37 -11.00 -9.19 1.72
CA GLY A 37 -11.79 -8.82 0.56
C GLY A 37 -11.22 -7.59 -0.14
N ILE A 38 -12.04 -6.99 -1.01
CA ILE A 38 -11.69 -5.78 -1.74
C ILE A 38 -12.90 -4.85 -1.87
N VAL A 39 -12.68 -3.55 -1.78
CA VAL A 39 -13.63 -2.52 -2.18
C VAL A 39 -13.15 -1.95 -3.51
N ARG A 40 -14.04 -1.89 -4.49
CA ARG A 40 -13.72 -1.46 -5.86
C ARG A 40 -14.33 -0.11 -6.18
N ASP A 41 -13.69 0.62 -7.09
CA ASP A 41 -14.16 1.90 -7.63
C ASP A 41 -14.47 2.97 -6.55
N VAL A 42 -13.71 3.01 -5.46
CA VAL A 42 -13.90 4.01 -4.39
C VAL A 42 -13.46 5.38 -4.88
N SER A 43 -14.29 6.40 -4.65
CA SER A 43 -13.91 7.79 -4.91
C SER A 43 -13.01 8.30 -3.78
N TRP A 44 -11.71 8.32 -4.03
CA TRP A 44 -10.71 8.83 -3.09
C TRP A 44 -10.37 10.29 -3.43
N ILE A 45 -10.66 11.22 -2.52
CA ILE A 45 -10.53 12.66 -2.77
C ILE A 45 -9.39 13.23 -1.93
N VAL A 46 -8.38 13.81 -2.60
CA VAL A 46 -7.28 14.54 -1.94
C VAL A 46 -7.17 15.93 -2.56
N GLY A 47 -7.24 16.97 -1.72
CA GLY A 47 -7.06 18.35 -2.16
C GLY A 47 -7.99 18.80 -3.30
N GLY A 48 -9.20 18.25 -3.36
CA GLY A 48 -10.22 18.56 -4.37
C GLY A 48 -10.14 17.74 -5.66
N MET A 49 -9.19 16.79 -5.79
CA MET A 49 -9.12 15.86 -6.91
C MET A 49 -9.59 14.47 -6.45
N GLY A 50 -10.63 13.95 -7.11
CA GLY A 50 -11.09 12.58 -6.93
C GLY A 50 -10.38 11.63 -7.87
N VAL A 51 -9.83 10.54 -7.35
CA VAL A 51 -9.30 9.40 -8.10
C VAL A 51 -10.13 8.17 -7.76
N ARG A 52 -10.37 7.30 -8.74
CA ARG A 52 -11.02 5.99 -8.49
C ARG A 52 -9.96 4.98 -8.09
N CYS A 53 -10.17 4.35 -6.94
CA CYS A 53 -9.17 3.51 -6.31
C CYS A 53 -9.81 2.22 -5.80
N ASP A 54 -9.07 1.12 -5.97
CA ASP A 54 -9.41 -0.17 -5.37
C ASP A 54 -8.60 -0.34 -4.07
N PHE A 55 -9.29 -0.78 -3.01
CA PHE A 55 -8.72 -0.98 -1.69
C PHE A 55 -8.93 -2.41 -1.23
N HIS A 56 -7.83 -3.12 -0.95
CA HIS A 56 -7.90 -4.42 -0.31
C HIS A 56 -8.13 -4.27 1.20
N ILE A 57 -8.97 -5.14 1.75
CA ILE A 57 -9.31 -5.12 3.17
C ILE A 57 -8.27 -5.89 3.97
N LEU A 58 -7.71 -5.26 5.00
CA LEU A 58 -6.90 -5.92 6.02
C LEU A 58 -7.55 -5.72 7.40
N ASP A 59 -7.82 -6.82 8.09
CA ASP A 59 -8.54 -6.78 9.37
C ASP A 59 -7.72 -6.13 10.49
N ASN A 60 -6.41 -6.33 10.49
CA ASN A 60 -5.50 -5.90 11.57
C ASN A 60 -4.55 -4.78 11.13
N LEU A 61 -5.05 -3.82 10.36
CA LEU A 61 -4.26 -2.68 9.91
C LEU A 61 -4.16 -1.63 11.03
N CYS A 62 -2.94 -1.21 11.39
CA CYS A 62 -2.71 -0.22 12.46
C CYS A 62 -3.16 1.20 12.10
N VAL A 63 -3.48 1.44 10.83
CA VAL A 63 -3.93 2.72 10.29
C VAL A 63 -5.20 2.50 9.46
N ASP A 64 -5.97 3.56 9.25
CA ASP A 64 -7.21 3.47 8.47
C ASP A 64 -6.95 3.11 7.00
N VAL A 65 -5.95 3.71 6.37
CA VAL A 65 -5.66 3.56 4.94
C VAL A 65 -4.16 3.53 4.68
N VAL A 66 -3.71 2.60 3.84
CA VAL A 66 -2.34 2.56 3.28
C VAL A 66 -2.39 2.83 1.77
N LEU A 67 -1.71 3.89 1.37
CA LEU A 67 -1.58 4.32 -0.01
C LEU A 67 -0.39 3.61 -0.68
N SER A 68 -0.55 3.20 -1.94
CA SER A 68 0.52 2.55 -2.68
C SER A 68 1.52 3.57 -3.21
N ASN A 69 2.76 3.13 -3.41
CA ASN A 69 3.79 3.94 -4.05
C ASN A 69 3.34 4.43 -5.43
N ASP A 70 2.75 3.56 -6.25
CA ASP A 70 2.25 3.93 -7.59
C ASP A 70 1.30 5.12 -7.50
N TYR A 71 0.32 5.08 -6.60
CA TYR A 71 -0.60 6.21 -6.40
C TYR A 71 0.14 7.50 -6.00
N LEU A 72 1.07 7.40 -5.04
CA LEU A 72 1.79 8.56 -4.53
C LEU A 72 2.71 9.20 -5.58
N PHE A 73 3.41 8.39 -6.38
CA PHE A 73 4.38 8.84 -7.36
C PHE A 73 3.75 9.18 -8.72
N GLU A 74 2.84 8.36 -9.26
CA GLU A 74 2.19 8.62 -10.56
C GLU A 74 1.39 9.92 -10.53
N TYR A 75 0.60 10.14 -9.46
CA TYR A 75 -0.20 11.35 -9.32
C TYR A 75 0.57 12.54 -8.76
N LYS A 76 1.86 12.35 -8.41
CA LYS A 76 2.76 13.33 -7.79
C LYS A 76 2.14 13.94 -6.53
N ILE A 77 1.55 13.09 -5.69
CA ILE A 77 0.76 13.47 -4.51
C ILE A 77 1.61 14.29 -3.55
N PHE A 78 2.85 13.86 -3.28
CA PHE A 78 3.79 14.60 -2.43
C PHE A 78 4.09 16.01 -2.92
N LEU A 79 4.15 16.23 -4.24
CA LEU A 79 4.44 17.54 -4.81
C LEU A 79 3.22 18.46 -4.82
N LYS A 80 2.06 17.93 -5.23
CA LYS A 80 0.83 18.72 -5.41
C LYS A 80 0.10 19.02 -4.09
N TYR A 81 0.20 18.09 -3.14
CA TYR A 81 -0.65 18.06 -1.95
C TYR A 81 0.17 17.99 -0.66
N LYS A 82 1.44 18.43 -0.68
CA LYS A 82 2.34 18.45 0.48
C LYS A 82 1.68 18.96 1.77
N LYS A 83 0.87 20.02 1.66
CA LYS A 83 0.14 20.63 2.78
C LYS A 83 -0.93 19.75 3.44
N TYR A 84 -1.33 18.65 2.79
CA TYR A 84 -2.32 17.69 3.31
C TYR A 84 -1.67 16.38 3.78
N LEU A 85 -0.36 16.22 3.58
CA LEU A 85 0.40 15.01 3.93
C LEU A 85 1.31 15.23 5.13
N VAL A 86 1.58 16.49 5.47
CA VAL A 86 2.41 16.87 6.61
C VAL A 86 1.47 17.46 7.65
N ASP A 87 1.19 16.70 8.69
CA ASP A 87 0.49 17.23 9.86
C ASP A 87 1.50 18.04 10.66
N ASN A 88 1.26 19.35 10.76
CA ASN A 88 2.23 20.29 11.34
C ASN A 88 2.17 20.33 12.89
N ASP A 89 1.29 19.50 13.48
CA ASP A 89 0.89 19.53 14.89
C ASP A 89 1.32 18.27 15.68
N MET A 90 2.06 17.34 15.09
CA MET A 90 2.46 16.11 15.80
C MET A 90 3.79 16.31 16.55
N GLU A 91 3.70 16.56 17.86
CA GLU A 91 4.76 16.19 18.80
C GLU A 91 5.04 14.69 18.61
N GLU A 92 6.25 14.36 18.13
CA GLU A 92 6.83 13.00 18.04
C GLU A 92 5.81 11.85 17.97
N ASP A 93 5.04 11.74 16.89
CA ASP A 93 4.34 10.50 16.62
C ASP A 93 4.98 9.81 15.43
N HIS A 94 5.41 8.59 15.70
CA HIS A 94 6.21 7.79 14.81
C HIS A 94 5.50 7.71 13.46
N SER A 95 6.12 8.24 12.40
CA SER A 95 5.69 7.98 11.03
C SER A 95 5.74 6.46 10.81
N GLN A 96 4.65 5.77 11.08
CA GLN A 96 4.56 4.33 10.91
C GLN A 96 4.48 4.06 9.41
N LEU A 97 5.65 3.74 8.85
CA LEU A 97 5.73 3.20 7.50
C LEU A 97 5.15 1.78 7.54
N CYS A 98 3.89 1.65 7.15
CA CYS A 98 3.26 0.36 6.94
C CYS A 98 3.74 -0.21 5.59
N SER A 99 4.91 -0.85 5.60
CA SER A 99 5.38 -1.62 4.45
C SER A 99 4.48 -2.83 4.27
N ILE A 100 3.78 -2.89 3.14
CA ILE A 100 2.98 -4.04 2.74
C ILE A 100 3.37 -4.39 1.31
N ARG A 101 3.80 -5.63 1.09
CA ARG A 101 4.19 -6.16 -0.21
C ARG A 101 3.18 -7.20 -0.65
N LEU A 102 2.81 -7.18 -1.94
CA LEU A 102 1.94 -8.21 -2.51
C LEU A 102 2.74 -9.49 -2.72
N ILE A 103 2.33 -10.58 -2.09
CA ILE A 103 2.82 -11.93 -2.39
C ILE A 103 1.88 -12.50 -3.45
N GLY A 104 2.07 -12.07 -4.69
CA GLY A 104 1.30 -12.62 -5.81
C GLY A 104 1.70 -14.08 -6.10
N ARG A 105 0.96 -14.73 -7.00
CA ARG A 105 1.35 -16.02 -7.64
C ARG A 105 2.77 -16.05 -8.25
N TYR A 106 3.39 -14.89 -8.37
CA TYR A 106 4.73 -14.65 -8.91
C TYR A 106 5.72 -14.15 -7.85
N GLY A 107 5.44 -14.33 -6.55
CA GLY A 107 6.33 -13.91 -5.46
C GLY A 107 7.77 -14.38 -5.68
N GLU A 108 7.94 -15.67 -6.00
CA GLU A 108 9.26 -16.24 -6.35
C GLU A 108 9.91 -15.55 -7.57
N SER A 109 9.12 -15.17 -8.58
CA SER A 109 9.65 -14.47 -9.77
C SER A 109 10.03 -13.03 -9.46
N LEU A 110 9.31 -12.36 -8.55
CA LEU A 110 9.63 -11.00 -8.11
C LEU A 110 10.86 -10.98 -7.20
N ASP A 111 11.03 -11.98 -6.34
CA ASP A 111 12.22 -12.14 -5.51
C ASP A 111 13.46 -12.41 -6.36
N LEU A 112 13.34 -13.21 -7.41
CA LEU A 112 14.42 -13.43 -8.37
C LEU A 112 14.82 -12.14 -9.10
N LEU A 113 13.84 -11.33 -9.53
CA LEU A 113 14.11 -10.03 -10.16
C LEU A 113 14.78 -9.04 -9.21
N GLU A 114 14.39 -9.05 -7.93
CA GLU A 114 14.99 -8.19 -6.92
C GLU A 114 16.44 -8.59 -6.62
N GLN A 115 16.72 -9.89 -6.52
CA GLN A 115 18.09 -10.40 -6.40
C GLN A 115 18.95 -10.06 -7.63
N GLU A 116 18.42 -10.24 -8.84
CA GLU A 116 19.12 -9.90 -10.09
C GLU A 116 19.46 -8.40 -10.14
N TYR A 117 18.55 -7.53 -9.72
CA TYR A 117 18.80 -6.10 -9.63
C TYR A 117 19.87 -5.75 -8.59
N LEU A 118 19.82 -6.35 -7.40
CA LEU A 118 20.81 -6.12 -6.35
C LEU A 118 22.20 -6.58 -6.78
N ASP A 119 22.30 -7.74 -7.43
CA ASP A 119 23.55 -8.25 -8.00
C ASP A 119 24.09 -7.31 -9.07
N ASP A 120 23.26 -6.80 -9.98
CA ASP A 120 23.69 -5.85 -11.01
C ASP A 120 24.21 -4.54 -10.41
N VAL A 121 23.55 -4.00 -9.38
CA VAL A 121 23.96 -2.79 -8.68
C VAL A 121 25.29 -3.00 -7.94
N LEU A 122 25.44 -4.12 -7.25
CA LEU A 122 26.66 -4.46 -6.52
C LEU A 122 27.84 -4.71 -7.49
N ASN A 123 27.61 -5.42 -8.59
CA ASN A 123 28.63 -5.71 -9.59
C ASN A 123 29.04 -4.47 -10.44
N HIS A 124 28.19 -3.45 -10.54
CA HIS A 124 28.55 -2.17 -11.17
C HIS A 124 29.31 -1.23 -10.23
N SER A 125 29.28 -1.46 -8.91
CA SER A 125 30.02 -0.65 -7.94
C SER A 125 31.50 -1.04 -7.77
N GLU A 126 31.94 -2.14 -8.39
CA GLU A 126 33.31 -2.68 -8.30
C GLU A 126 34.22 -2.36 -9.51
N ARG A 127 33.81 -1.49 -10.45
CA ARG A 127 34.71 -1.05 -11.53
C ARG A 127 35.36 0.32 -11.20
N PRO A 128 36.69 0.36 -10.95
CA PRO A 128 37.44 1.61 -10.79
C PRO A 128 37.54 2.43 -12.08
#